data_AF-A0A941F7L5-F1
#
_entry.id   AF-A0A941F7L5-F1
#
_cell.length_a   1.000
_cell.length_b   1.000
_cell.length_c   1.000
_cell.angle_alpha   90.00
_cell.angle_beta   90.00
_cell.angle_gamma   90.00
#
_symmetry.space_group_name_H-M   'P 1'
#
loop_
_entity.id
_entity.type
_entity.pdbx_description
1 polymer ?
#
loop_
_entity_poly.entity_id
_entity_poly.type
_entity_poly.pdbx_seq_one_letter_code
_entity_poly.pdbx_strand_id
1 'polypeptide(L)' 'MCYFYILHSPSMDKYYIGATCDTLESRLAKHNMKHIGYTGQTNDWRVAYSEQFTTKKEAF' A
#
# COMPACT_ATOMS: atom_id res chain seq x y z
N MET A 1 -13.16 -8.94 1.76
CA MET A 1 -12.13 -8.69 2.80
C MET A 1 -11.35 -7.48 2.38
N CYS A 2 -11.00 -6.63 3.33
CA CYS A 2 -10.21 -5.43 3.10
C CYS A 2 -8.94 -5.49 3.95
N TYR A 3 -7.91 -4.75 3.57
CA TYR A 3 -6.64 -4.68 4.25
C TYR A 3 -6.35 -3.24 4.61
N PHE A 4 -6.02 -2.99 5.88
CA PHE A 4 -5.17 -1.86 6.25
C PHE A 4 -3.73 -2.25 5.96
N TYR A 5 -2.93 -1.31 5.46
CA TYR A 5 -1.53 -1.58 5.16
C TYR A 5 -0.65 -0.36 5.36
N ILE A 6 0.62 -0.65 5.68
CA ILE A 6 1.71 0.30 5.70
C ILE A 6 2.76 -0.19 4.70
N LEU A 7 3.07 0.63 3.71
CA LEU A 7 4.18 0.40 2.78
C LEU A 7 5.37 1.24 3.20
N HIS A 8 6.57 0.70 3.00
CA HIS A 8 7.84 1.39 3.22
C HIS A 8 8.64 1.41 1.92
N SER A 9 9.18 2.58 1.58
CA SER A 9 10.18 2.76 0.51
C SER A 9 11.55 2.98 1.16
N PRO A 10 12.48 2.01 1.05
CA PRO A 10 13.84 2.18 1.56
C PRO A 10 14.63 3.31 0.89
N SER A 11 14.45 3.52 -0.41
CA SER A 11 15.16 4.59 -1.14
C SER A 11 14.73 5.99 -0.73
N MET A 12 13.46 6.17 -0.37
CA MET A 12 12.94 7.47 0.06
C MET A 12 12.92 7.63 1.58
N ASP A 13 13.17 6.55 2.35
CA ASP A 13 12.96 6.46 3.79
C ASP A 13 11.58 6.99 4.21
N LYS A 14 10.54 6.51 3.52
CA LYS A 14 9.16 7.00 3.65
C LYS A 14 8.16 5.87 3.80
N TYR A 15 7.09 6.20 4.52
CA TYR A 15 5.94 5.31 4.71
C TYR A 15 4.72 5.83 3.96
N TYR A 16 3.87 4.89 3.52
CA TYR A 16 2.56 5.15 2.96
C TYR A 16 1.53 4.29 3.68
N ILE A 17 0.48 4.92 4.20
CA ILE A 17 -0.57 4.25 4.94
C ILE A 17 -1.83 4.27 4.08
N GLY A 18 -2.51 3.14 3.98
CA GLY A 18 -3.74 3.06 3.20
C GLY A 18 -4.58 1.84 3.53
N ALA A 19 -5.73 1.77 2.87
CA ALA A 19 -6.60 0.61 2.91
C ALA A 19 -7.09 0.22 1.52
N THR A 20 -7.30 -1.08 1.30
CA THR A 20 -7.77 -1.62 0.01
C THR A 20 -8.73 -2.79 0.24
N CYS A 21 -9.75 -2.93 -0.60
CA CYS A 21 -10.59 -4.14 -0.65
C CYS A 21 -10.27 -5.02 -1.88
N ASP A 22 -9.22 -4.66 -2.61
CA ASP A 22 -8.52 -5.51 -3.56
C ASP A 22 -7.48 -6.37 -2.80
N THR A 23 -6.79 -7.28 -3.48
CA THR A 23 -5.67 -8.01 -2.89
C THR A 23 -4.51 -7.08 -2.56
N LEU A 24 -3.74 -7.43 -1.52
CA LEU A 24 -2.59 -6.65 -1.10
C LEU A 24 -1.49 -6.64 -2.18
N GLU A 25 -1.34 -7.75 -2.91
CA GLU A 25 -0.39 -7.93 -4.01
C GLU A 25 -0.73 -7.02 -5.20
N SER A 26 -2.00 -7.00 -5.62
CA SER A 26 -2.48 -6.11 -6.69
C SER A 26 -2.27 -4.64 -6.30
N ARG A 27 -2.56 -4.29 -5.04
CA ARG A 27 -2.33 -2.94 -4.52
C ARG A 27 -0.86 -2.56 -4.53
N LEU A 28 0.02 -3.44 -4.06
CA LEU A 28 1.46 -3.21 -4.05
C LEU A 28 2.01 -3.03 -5.46
N ALA A 29 1.59 -3.87 -6.41
CA ALA A 29 1.97 -3.76 -7.82
C ALA A 29 1.59 -2.39 -8.42
N LYS A 30 0.40 -1.87 -8.09
CA LYS A 30 -0.03 -0.53 -8.53
C LYS A 30 0.85 0.59 -7.97
N HIS A 31 1.28 0.49 -6.71
CA HIS A 31 2.19 1.48 -6.11
C HIS A 31 3.59 1.44 -6.74
N ASN A 32 4.08 0.24 -7.11
CA ASN A 32 5.38 0.07 -7.76
C ASN A 32 5.37 0.29 -9.27
N MET A 33 4.19 0.43 -9.88
CA MET A 33 4.06 0.81 -11.28
C MET A 33 4.30 2.31 -11.43
N LYS A 34 5.01 2.72 -12.50
CA LYS A 34 5.22 4.14 -12.79
C LYS A 34 3.89 4.83 -13.09
N HIS A 35 3.55 5.86 -12.32
CA HIS A 35 2.37 6.70 -12.51
C HIS A 35 2.65 8.11 -12.01
N ILE A 36 1.81 9.08 -12.40
CA ILE A 36 1.87 10.44 -11.87
C ILE A 36 1.19 10.42 -10.49
N GLY A 37 1.96 10.67 -9.43
CA GLY A 37 1.44 10.71 -8.07
C GLY A 37 2.52 10.48 -7.01
N TYR A 38 2.14 10.61 -5.74
CA TYR A 38 3.07 10.49 -4.61
C TYR A 38 3.82 9.17 -4.61
N THR A 39 3.12 8.04 -4.76
CA THR A 39 3.75 6.72 -4.73
C THR A 39 4.46 6.35 -6.02
N GLY A 40 4.20 7.05 -7.13
CA GLY A 40 4.89 6.83 -8.40
C GLY A 40 6.29 7.43 -8.47
N GLN A 41 6.75 8.13 -7.42
CA GLN A 41 8.11 8.68 -7.31
C GLN A 41 9.19 7.59 -7.18
N THR A 42 8.81 6.39 -6.75
CA THR A 42 9.68 5.22 -6.62
C THR A 42 8.91 3.95 -6.99
N ASN A 43 9.62 2.83 -7.14
CA ASN A 43 9.07 1.50 -7.43
C ASN A 43 9.56 0.43 -6.44
N ASP A 44 10.10 0.84 -5.30
CA ASP A 44 10.68 -0.04 -4.28
C ASP A 44 9.80 -0.19 -3.03
N TRP A 45 8.50 0.13 -3.13
CA TRP A 45 7.56 -0.03 -2.02
C TRP A 45 7.48 -1.50 -1.62
N ARG A 46 7.51 -1.76 -0.31
CA ARG A 46 7.36 -3.08 0.31
C ARG A 46 6.35 -3.00 1.44
N VAL A 47 5.59 -4.07 1.65
CA VAL A 47 4.67 -4.16 2.81
C VAL A 47 5.50 -4.25 4.08
N ALA A 48 5.34 -3.25 4.96
CA ALA A 48 5.94 -3.25 6.30
C ALA A 48 4.94 -3.78 7.34
N TYR A 49 3.65 -3.53 7.14
CA TYR A 49 2.56 -4.02 7.97
C TYR A 49 1.31 -4.21 7.13
N SER A 50 0.51 -5.23 7.45
CA SER A 50 -0.85 -5.37 6.96
C SER A 50 -1.73 -6.10 7.96
N GLU A 51 -3.01 -5.73 7.97
CA GLU A 51 -4.02 -6.34 8.81
C GLU A 51 -5.33 -6.46 8.04
N GLN A 52 -6.03 -7.57 8.23
CA GLN A 52 -7.21 -7.91 7.47
C GLN A 52 -8.49 -7.58 8.25
N PHE A 53 -9.46 -7.01 7.55
CA PHE A 53 -10.75 -6.64 8.08
C PHE A 53 -11.89 -7.12 7.18
N THR A 54 -13.09 -7.22 7.77
CA THR A 54 -14.29 -7.64 7.05
C THR A 54 -14.77 -6.54 6.12
N THR A 55 -14.73 -5.29 6.60
CA THR A 55 -15.23 -4.12 5.89
C THR A 55 -14.15 -3.06 5.67
N LYS A 56 -14.38 -2.18 4.68
CA LYS A 56 -13.48 -1.06 4.42
C LYS A 56 -13.42 -0.05 5.57
N LYS A 57 -14.54 0.12 6.28
CA LYS A 57 -14.68 1.04 7.41
C LYS A 57 -13.92 0.57 8.65
N GLU A 58 -13.76 -0.74 8.83
CA GLU A 58 -12.93 -1.29 9.91
C GLU A 58 -11.44 -1.15 9.57
N ALA A 59 -11.09 -1.18 8.29
CA ALA A 59 -9.71 -1.03 7.84
C ALA A 59 -9.19 0.43 7.86
N PHE A 60 -10.05 1.44 7.99
CA PHE A 60 -9.67 2.86 7.93
C PHE A 60 -10.68 3.74 8.66
#